data_AF-A0A8H4LF49-F1
#
_entry.id   AF-A0A8H4LF49-F1
#
_cell.length_a   1.000
_cell.length_b   1.000
_cell.length_c   1.000
_cell.angle_alpha   90.00
_cell.angle_beta   90.00
_cell.angle_gamma   90.00
#
_symmetry.space_group_name_H-M   'P 1'
#
loop_
_entity.id
_entity.type
_entity.pdbx_description
1 polymer ?
#
loop_
_entity_poly.entity_id
_entity_poly.type
_entity_poly.pdbx_seq_one_letter_code
_entity_poly.pdbx_strand_id
1 'polypeptide(L)'
;MMPPVALLNLPGAVWLLSHHIHSLFSPSHLPPLLRTLRGVLFPNNAPGTTALFPPSSDAELQALRRRAAKALWGLLPRGVGRLYFGGRLWRRGATGEEDCLDQEEELVGEMERLLLVLDDEYCNKHLMYSILELVLVRLMPELGEKGVTELWEERLG
;
A
#
# COMPACT_ATOMS: atom_id res chain seq x y z
N MET A 1 19.06 25.73 28.80
CA MET A 1 18.70 26.49 27.59
C MET A 1 18.78 25.51 26.43
N MET A 2 17.67 24.80 26.18
CA MET A 2 17.56 23.73 25.18
C MET A 2 17.00 24.32 23.88
N PRO A 3 17.53 23.97 22.70
CA PRO A 3 16.96 24.45 21.45
C PRO A 3 15.58 23.82 21.22
N PRO A 4 14.64 24.57 20.63
CA PRO A 4 13.31 24.07 20.34
C PRO A 4 13.40 23.00 19.25
N VAL A 5 12.82 21.83 19.54
CA VAL A 5 12.60 20.77 18.57
C VAL A 5 11.74 21.35 17.46
N ALA A 6 12.33 21.53 16.28
CA ALA A 6 11.63 21.93 15.07
C ALA A 6 10.65 20.80 14.71
N LEU A 7 9.38 21.02 15.07
CA LEU A 7 8.20 20.29 14.60
C LEU A 7 8.03 20.51 13.08
N LEU A 8 8.90 19.92 12.28
CA LEU A 8 8.81 19.96 10.83
C LEU A 8 7.73 18.97 10.35
N ASN A 9 6.51 19.48 10.22
CA ASN A 9 5.53 19.20 9.14
C ASN A 9 5.50 17.79 8.51
N LEU A 10 5.24 16.76 9.31
CA LEU A 10 4.89 15.40 8.84
C LEU A 10 3.39 15.00 8.91
N PRO A 11 2.46 15.66 9.64
CA PRO A 11 1.10 15.13 9.79
C PRO A 11 0.20 15.36 8.58
N GLY A 12 0.45 16.38 7.76
CA GLY A 12 -0.48 16.79 6.70
C GLY A 12 -0.66 15.76 5.59
N ALA A 13 0.42 15.17 5.09
CA ALA A 13 0.34 14.25 3.95
C ALA A 13 -0.04 12.81 4.35
N VAL A 14 0.29 12.36 5.57
CA VAL A 14 -0.29 11.12 6.14
C VAL A 14 -1.80 11.28 6.35
N TRP A 15 -2.24 12.44 6.83
CA TRP A 15 -3.65 12.73 7.01
C TRP A 15 -4.40 12.82 5.67
N LEU A 16 -3.82 13.44 4.64
CA LEU A 16 -4.39 13.48 3.29
C LEU A 16 -4.53 12.09 2.67
N LEU A 17 -3.49 11.24 2.77
CA LEU A 17 -3.55 9.86 2.29
C LEU A 17 -4.63 9.05 3.02
N SER A 18 -4.65 9.15 4.36
CA SER A 18 -5.69 8.51 5.19
C SER A 18 -7.09 9.00 4.81
N HIS A 19 -7.27 10.31 4.62
CA HIS A 19 -8.54 10.90 4.20
C HIS A 19 -9.00 10.37 2.84
N HIS A 20 -8.11 10.30 1.85
CA HIS A 20 -8.44 9.75 0.54
C HIS A 20 -8.80 8.27 0.60
N ILE A 21 -8.04 7.46 1.36
CA ILE A 21 -8.36 6.05 1.57
C ILE A 21 -9.75 5.92 2.22
N HIS A 22 -10.02 6.65 3.30
CA HIS A 22 -11.34 6.63 3.95
C HIS A 22 -12.48 7.08 3.03
N SER A 23 -12.25 8.06 2.16
CA SER A 23 -13.23 8.50 1.17
C SER A 23 -13.53 7.41 0.14
N LEU A 24 -12.49 6.71 -0.37
CA LEU A 24 -12.64 5.62 -1.33
C LEU A 24 -13.42 4.43 -0.72
N PHE A 25 -13.17 4.12 0.56
CA PHE A 25 -13.86 3.05 1.30
C PHE A 25 -15.10 3.52 2.07
N SER A 26 -15.73 4.62 1.63
CA SER A 26 -17.01 5.03 2.18
C SER A 26 -18.14 4.07 1.78
N PRO A 27 -19.16 3.87 2.63
CA PRO A 27 -20.24 2.91 2.38
C PRO A 27 -21.01 3.15 1.07
N SER A 28 -21.09 4.40 0.60
CA SER A 28 -21.79 4.78 -0.63
C SER A 28 -20.98 4.47 -1.90
N HIS A 29 -19.65 4.56 -1.84
CA HIS A 29 -18.78 4.37 -3.00
C HIS A 29 -18.29 2.92 -3.14
N LEU A 30 -18.23 2.18 -2.02
CA LEU A 30 -17.69 0.82 -1.99
C LEU A 30 -18.46 -0.17 -2.90
N PRO A 31 -19.81 -0.25 -2.88
CA PRO A 31 -20.52 -1.22 -3.73
C PRO A 31 -20.39 -0.94 -5.24
N PRO A 32 -20.54 0.30 -5.75
CA PRO A 32 -20.25 0.62 -7.14
C PRO A 32 -18.80 0.33 -7.55
N LEU A 33 -17.84 0.60 -6.68
CA LEU A 33 -16.43 0.36 -6.92
C LEU A 33 -16.13 -1.14 -7.03
N LEU A 34 -16.63 -1.96 -6.10
CA LEU A 34 -16.49 -3.42 -6.16
C LEU A 34 -17.15 -4.00 -7.42
N ARG A 35 -18.32 -3.49 -7.81
CA ARG A 35 -18.99 -3.92 -9.06
C ARG A 35 -18.15 -3.60 -10.30
N THR A 36 -17.53 -2.42 -10.32
CA THR A 36 -16.67 -1.98 -11.44
C THR A 36 -15.41 -2.82 -11.51
N LEU A 37 -14.71 -3.00 -10.38
CA LEU A 37 -13.54 -3.86 -10.29
C LEU A 37 -13.86 -5.29 -10.72
N ARG A 38 -14.98 -5.85 -10.25
CA ARG A 38 -15.43 -7.17 -10.70
C ARG A 38 -15.62 -7.23 -12.21
N GLY A 39 -16.27 -6.23 -12.82
CA GLY A 39 -16.48 -6.20 -14.27
C GLY A 39 -15.18 -6.11 -15.09
N VAL A 40 -14.18 -5.39 -14.57
CA VAL A 40 -12.87 -5.24 -15.22
C VAL A 40 -12.02 -6.50 -15.07
N LEU A 41 -11.98 -7.10 -13.88
CA LEU A 41 -11.16 -8.28 -13.59
C LEU A 41 -11.80 -9.59 -14.07
N PHE A 42 -13.13 -9.66 -14.09
CA PHE A 42 -13.92 -10.84 -14.43
C PHE A 42 -14.97 -10.51 -15.49
N PRO A 43 -14.57 -10.26 -16.76
CA PRO A 43 -15.53 -10.02 -17.83
C PRO A 43 -16.48 -11.22 -17.95
N ASN A 44 -17.79 -10.95 -17.95
CA ASN A 44 -18.85 -11.97 -17.92
C ASN A 44 -18.79 -12.96 -16.73
N ASN A 45 -18.26 -12.52 -15.58
CA ASN A 45 -18.03 -13.37 -14.40
C ASN A 45 -17.12 -14.59 -14.68
N ALA A 46 -16.34 -14.56 -15.77
CA ALA A 46 -15.33 -15.57 -16.04
C ALA A 46 -13.97 -15.08 -15.49
N PRO A 47 -13.14 -15.95 -14.91
CA PRO A 47 -11.75 -15.62 -14.62
C PRO A 47 -11.06 -15.21 -15.92
N GLY A 48 -10.54 -13.99 -15.98
CA GLY A 48 -9.67 -13.56 -17.08
C GLY A 48 -8.43 -14.46 -17.16
N THR A 49 -7.82 -14.57 -18.34
CA THR A 49 -6.55 -15.29 -18.49
C THR A 49 -5.49 -14.60 -17.64
N THR A 50 -5.04 -15.24 -16.56
CA THR A 50 -3.99 -14.71 -15.70
C THR A 50 -2.67 -14.69 -16.47
N ALA A 51 -2.17 -13.49 -16.77
CA ALA A 51 -0.81 -13.32 -17.30
C ALA A 51 0.27 -13.41 -16.21
N LEU A 52 -0.12 -13.58 -14.95
CA LEU A 52 0.77 -13.67 -13.81
C LEU A 52 1.16 -15.13 -13.58
N PHE A 53 2.39 -15.45 -13.97
CA PHE A 53 3.04 -16.71 -13.64
C PHE A 53 4.03 -16.46 -12.50
N PRO A 54 4.20 -17.42 -11.58
CA PRO A 54 5.25 -17.32 -10.58
C PRO A 54 6.61 -17.22 -11.27
N PRO A 55 7.54 -16.40 -10.75
CA PRO A 55 8.88 -16.31 -11.30
C PRO A 55 9.59 -17.66 -11.22
N SER A 56 10.36 -17.96 -12.26
CA SER A 56 11.09 -19.22 -12.42
C SER A 56 12.44 -19.24 -11.68
N SER A 57 12.94 -18.07 -11.28
CA SER A 57 14.21 -17.91 -10.57
C SER A 57 14.23 -16.67 -9.68
N ASP A 58 15.13 -16.67 -8.70
CA ASP A 58 15.35 -15.52 -7.80
C ASP A 58 15.81 -14.27 -8.56
N ALA A 59 16.61 -14.45 -9.62
CA ALA A 59 17.05 -13.36 -10.48
C ALA A 59 15.87 -12.73 -11.25
N GLU A 60 14.93 -13.54 -11.73
CA GLU A 60 13.71 -13.06 -12.36
C GLU A 60 12.81 -12.33 -11.36
N LEU A 61 12.67 -12.87 -10.15
CA LEU A 61 11.92 -12.24 -9.06
C LEU A 61 12.53 -10.88 -8.69
N GLN A 62 13.86 -10.80 -8.53
CA GLN A 62 14.55 -9.54 -8.26
C GLN A 62 14.35 -8.53 -9.41
N ALA A 63 14.48 -8.97 -10.67
CA ALA A 63 14.26 -8.09 -11.82
C ALA A 63 12.81 -7.56 -11.87
N LEU A 64 11.83 -8.39 -11.50
CA LEU A 64 10.44 -8.00 -11.41
C LEU A 64 10.20 -6.99 -10.28
N ARG A 65 10.79 -7.19 -9.11
CA ARG A 65 10.74 -6.22 -8.00
C ARG A 65 11.38 -4.88 -8.39
N ARG A 66 12.57 -4.90 -9.00
CA ARG A 66 13.25 -3.68 -9.50
C ARG A 66 12.37 -2.93 -10.48
N ARG A 67 11.72 -3.64 -11.42
CA ARG A 67 10.78 -3.05 -12.38
C ARG A 67 9.58 -2.43 -11.68
N ALA A 68 8.99 -3.12 -10.71
CA ALA A 68 7.88 -2.62 -9.91
C ALA A 68 8.27 -1.36 -9.13
N ALA A 69 9.44 -1.35 -8.49
CA ALA A 69 9.97 -0.19 -7.79
C ALA A 69 10.14 1.02 -8.71
N LYS A 70 10.70 0.83 -9.91
CA LYS A 70 10.82 1.90 -10.93
C LYS A 70 9.45 2.43 -11.37
N ALA A 71 8.49 1.54 -11.60
CA ALA A 71 7.14 1.93 -11.98
C ALA A 71 6.44 2.74 -10.88
N LEU A 72 6.50 2.26 -9.63
CA LEU A 72 5.93 2.95 -8.47
C LEU A 72 6.59 4.31 -8.23
N TRP A 73 7.92 4.38 -8.34
CA TRP A 73 8.65 5.64 -8.25
C TRP A 73 8.22 6.64 -9.33
N GLY A 74 8.04 6.16 -10.57
CA GLY A 74 7.56 6.98 -11.70
C GLY A 74 6.12 7.50 -11.55
N LEU A 75 5.29 6.89 -10.70
CA LEU A 75 3.94 7.36 -10.38
C LEU A 75 3.93 8.51 -9.36
N LEU A 76 5.00 8.64 -8.56
CA LEU A 76 5.07 9.64 -7.49
C LEU A 76 5.57 10.98 -8.03
N PRO A 77 4.91 12.11 -7.70
CA PRO A 77 5.49 13.42 -7.92
C PRO A 77 6.85 13.51 -7.23
N ARG A 78 7.89 13.94 -7.95
CA ARG A 78 9.30 13.94 -7.47
C ARG A 78 9.49 14.58 -6.08
N GLY A 79 8.73 15.64 -5.77
CA GLY A 79 8.76 16.29 -4.46
C GLY A 79 8.23 15.40 -3.34
N VAL A 80 7.12 14.68 -3.56
CA VAL A 80 6.53 13.73 -2.60
C VAL A 80 7.44 12.53 -2.44
N GLY A 81 7.91 11.98 -3.57
CA GLY A 81 8.83 10.85 -3.58
C GLY A 81 10.09 11.16 -2.76
N ARG A 82 10.72 12.31 -3.02
CA ARG A 82 11.93 12.72 -2.29
C ARG A 82 11.66 13.06 -0.82
N LEU A 83 10.49 13.58 -0.47
CA LEU A 83 10.15 13.87 0.93
C LEU A 83 10.00 12.58 1.75
N TYR A 84 9.28 11.59 1.22
CA TYR A 84 8.96 10.36 1.93
C TYR A 84 10.03 9.28 1.82
N PHE A 85 10.69 9.18 0.66
CA PHE A 85 11.65 8.13 0.36
C PHE A 85 13.08 8.66 0.20
N GLY A 86 13.29 9.98 0.11
CA GLY A 86 14.61 10.60 -0.09
C GLY A 86 15.13 11.54 0.98
N GLY A 87 14.34 11.86 2.01
CA GLY A 87 14.66 12.90 2.97
C GLY A 87 15.03 12.36 4.33
N ARG A 88 16.29 12.52 4.75
CA ARG A 88 16.88 12.58 6.13
C ARG A 88 16.50 11.56 7.23
N LEU A 89 15.30 10.98 7.23
CA LEU A 89 14.84 9.91 8.14
C LEU A 89 15.55 8.58 7.85
N TRP A 90 15.78 8.27 6.58
CA TRP A 90 16.56 7.10 6.13
C TRP A 90 18.05 7.42 5.93
N ARG A 91 18.37 8.69 5.65
CA ARG A 91 19.72 9.17 5.35
C ARG A 91 20.45 9.69 6.60
N ARG A 92 20.69 8.81 7.58
CA ARG A 92 21.68 9.06 8.64
C ARG A 92 23.07 8.71 8.10
N GLY A 93 23.61 9.48 7.14
CA GLY A 93 25.04 9.37 6.81
C GLY A 93 25.51 9.58 5.36
N ALA A 94 24.93 10.49 4.58
CA ALA A 94 25.55 10.87 3.30
C ALA A 94 25.68 12.39 3.17
N THR A 95 26.87 12.88 3.48
CA THR A 95 27.40 14.19 3.09
C THR A 95 28.15 14.01 1.77
N GLY A 96 27.63 14.57 0.69
CA GLY A 96 28.32 14.58 -0.60
C GLY A 96 27.40 15.12 -1.69
N GLU A 97 27.90 16.06 -2.47
CA GLU A 97 27.30 16.47 -3.74
C GLU A 97 27.37 15.27 -4.70
N GLU A 98 26.32 14.46 -4.73
CA GLU A 98 26.18 13.31 -5.64
C GLU A 98 25.34 13.70 -6.87
N ASP A 99 25.72 13.15 -8.02
CA ASP A 99 25.04 13.38 -9.30
C ASP A 99 23.55 13.01 -9.23
N CYS A 100 22.70 13.79 -9.92
CA CYS A 100 21.24 13.65 -9.85
C CYS A 100 20.72 12.26 -10.25
N LEU A 101 21.47 11.53 -11.09
CA LEU A 101 21.10 10.18 -11.56
C LEU A 101 21.38 9.11 -10.50
N ASP A 102 22.49 9.22 -9.77
CA ASP A 102 22.87 8.27 -8.72
C ASP A 102 21.87 8.35 -7.56
N GLN A 103 21.41 9.56 -7.24
CA GLN A 103 20.36 9.78 -6.25
C GLN A 103 19.03 9.13 -6.66
N GLU A 104 18.67 9.11 -7.95
CA GLU A 104 17.42 8.48 -8.39
C GLU A 104 17.48 6.96 -8.29
N GLU A 105 18.61 6.35 -8.68
CA GLU A 105 18.81 4.90 -8.59
C GLU A 105 18.84 4.41 -7.12
N GLU A 106 19.37 5.23 -6.20
CA GLU A 106 19.32 5.01 -4.74
C GLU A 106 17.87 5.01 -4.22
N LEU A 107 17.05 5.98 -4.64
CA LEU A 107 15.63 6.08 -4.23
C LEU A 107 14.79 4.92 -4.76
N VAL A 108 15.07 4.47 -5.98
CA VAL A 108 14.48 3.23 -6.52
C VAL A 108 14.93 2.02 -5.67
N GLY A 109 16.17 2.00 -5.21
CA GLY A 109 16.66 0.99 -4.26
C GLY A 109 15.90 0.97 -2.94
N GLU A 110 15.58 2.15 -2.37
CA GLU A 110 14.73 2.22 -1.17
C GLU A 110 13.31 1.73 -1.45
N MET A 111 12.72 2.10 -2.58
CA MET A 111 11.41 1.61 -2.98
C MET A 111 11.41 0.08 -3.13
N GLU A 112 12.46 -0.49 -3.72
CA GLU A 112 12.63 -1.94 -3.83
C GLU A 112 12.76 -2.60 -2.45
N ARG A 113 13.49 -1.99 -1.50
CA ARG A 113 13.58 -2.46 -0.12
C ARG A 113 12.22 -2.51 0.57
N LEU A 114 11.36 -1.51 0.34
CA LEU A 114 9.99 -1.51 0.87
C LEU A 114 9.14 -2.66 0.30
N LEU A 115 9.35 -3.02 -0.97
CA LEU A 115 8.65 -4.15 -1.59
C LEU A 115 9.08 -5.50 -0.99
N LEU A 116 10.23 -5.60 -0.32
CA LEU A 116 10.65 -6.85 0.33
C LEU A 116 9.75 -7.28 1.49
N VAL A 117 8.98 -6.36 2.08
CA VAL A 117 7.97 -6.70 3.10
C VAL A 117 6.92 -7.67 2.55
N LEU A 118 6.68 -7.62 1.23
CA LEU A 118 5.74 -8.51 0.54
C LEU A 118 6.31 -9.91 0.28
N ASP A 119 7.59 -10.16 0.60
CA ASP A 119 8.19 -11.50 0.55
C ASP A 119 7.87 -12.31 1.82
N ASP A 120 7.45 -11.64 2.90
CA ASP A 120 7.17 -12.26 4.19
C ASP A 120 5.73 -12.79 4.26
N GLU A 121 5.60 -14.09 4.51
CA GLU A 121 4.31 -14.78 4.59
C GLU A 121 3.41 -14.23 5.71
N TYR A 122 4.00 -13.91 6.87
CA TYR A 122 3.25 -13.38 8.01
C TYR A 122 2.72 -11.98 7.72
N CYS A 123 3.54 -11.10 7.16
CA CYS A 123 3.10 -9.78 6.69
C CYS A 123 1.98 -9.89 5.66
N ASN A 124 2.12 -10.76 4.67
CA ASN A 124 1.09 -10.98 3.64
C ASN A 124 -0.22 -11.50 4.23
N LYS A 125 -0.13 -12.44 5.18
CA LYS A 125 -1.30 -12.95 5.92
C LYS A 125 -2.03 -11.80 6.60
N HIS A 126 -1.34 -11.03 7.43
CA HIS A 126 -1.94 -9.92 8.16
C HIS A 126 -2.49 -8.83 7.24
N LEU A 127 -1.78 -8.50 6.16
CA LEU A 127 -2.25 -7.56 5.15
C LEU A 127 -3.58 -8.01 4.55
N MET A 128 -3.69 -9.28 4.16
CA MET A 128 -4.92 -9.83 3.58
C MET A 128 -6.08 -9.82 4.57
N TYR A 129 -5.85 -10.23 5.83
CA TYR A 129 -6.89 -10.16 6.86
C TYR A 129 -7.32 -8.72 7.12
N SER A 130 -6.39 -7.76 7.22
CA SER A 130 -6.72 -6.35 7.42
C SER A 130 -7.50 -5.75 6.25
N ILE A 131 -7.18 -6.11 5.00
CA ILE A 131 -7.96 -5.67 3.83
C ILE A 131 -9.37 -6.26 3.86
N LEU A 132 -9.50 -7.55 4.14
CA LEU A 132 -10.80 -8.23 4.21
C LEU A 132 -11.65 -7.65 5.33
N GLU A 133 -11.09 -7.50 6.52
CA GLU A 133 -11.76 -6.88 7.68
C GLU A 133 -12.21 -5.45 7.34
N LEU A 134 -11.33 -4.63 6.75
CA LEU A 134 -11.70 -3.27 6.35
C LEU A 134 -12.88 -3.27 5.39
N VAL A 135 -12.88 -4.12 4.36
CA VAL A 135 -13.98 -4.20 3.39
C VAL A 135 -15.26 -4.71 4.07
N LEU A 136 -15.16 -5.76 4.89
CA LEU A 136 -16.30 -6.36 5.57
C LEU A 136 -16.95 -5.40 6.56
N VAL A 137 -16.18 -4.72 7.42
CA VAL A 137 -16.71 -3.73 8.38
C VAL A 137 -17.34 -2.54 7.66
N ARG A 138 -16.89 -2.19 6.45
CA ARG A 138 -17.52 -1.12 5.66
C ARG A 138 -18.79 -1.53 4.93
N LEU A 139 -18.96 -2.81 4.62
CA LEU A 139 -20.20 -3.34 4.05
C LEU A 139 -21.22 -3.74 5.12
N MET A 140 -20.74 -4.25 6.26
CA MET A 140 -21.50 -4.81 7.36
C MET A 140 -20.92 -4.27 8.68
N PRO A 141 -21.28 -3.04 9.10
CA PRO A 141 -20.68 -2.39 10.26
C PRO A 141 -20.85 -3.15 11.57
N GLU A 142 -21.89 -3.99 11.66
CA GLU A 142 -22.18 -4.90 12.76
C GLU A 142 -21.01 -5.84 13.09
N LEU A 143 -20.21 -6.22 12.07
CA LEU A 143 -19.03 -7.08 12.22
C LEU A 143 -17.85 -6.38 12.91
N GLY A 144 -17.89 -5.05 13.04
CA GLY A 144 -16.88 -4.31 13.82
C GLY A 144 -17.12 -4.37 15.33
N GLU A 145 -18.34 -4.73 15.75
CA GLU A 145 -18.73 -4.77 17.16
C GLU A 145 -18.93 -6.20 17.66
N LYS A 146 -19.46 -7.08 16.81
CA LYS A 146 -19.83 -8.46 17.16
C LYS A 146 -19.25 -9.48 16.19
N GLY A 147 -18.95 -10.66 16.71
CA GLY A 147 -18.54 -11.79 15.89
C GLY A 147 -19.68 -12.31 15.00
N VAL A 148 -19.34 -13.01 13.92
CA VAL A 148 -20.34 -13.65 13.04
C VAL A 148 -21.22 -14.63 13.82
N THR A 149 -20.65 -15.37 14.77
CA THR A 149 -21.36 -16.33 15.62
C THR A 149 -22.38 -15.64 16.53
N GLU A 150 -21.98 -14.54 17.18
CA GLU A 150 -22.86 -13.75 18.04
C GLU A 150 -24.03 -13.15 17.23
N LEU A 151 -23.76 -12.62 16.04
CA LEU A 151 -24.79 -12.10 15.14
C LEU A 151 -25.75 -13.19 14.62
N TRP A 152 -25.25 -14.42 14.45
CA TRP A 152 -26.06 -15.57 14.05
C TRP A 152 -27.02 -15.98 15.16
N GLU A 153 -26.53 -16.12 16.38
CA GLU A 153 -27.36 -16.45 17.56
C GLU A 153 -28.45 -15.39 17.78
N GLU A 154 -28.12 -14.09 17.67
CA GLU A 154 -29.10 -13.00 17.81
C GLU A 154 -30.22 -13.02 16.76
N ARG A 155 -29.94 -13.52 15.54
CA ARG A 155 -30.89 -13.47 14.42
C ARG A 155 -31.66 -14.76 14.22
N LEU A 156 -31.05 -15.91 14.50
CA LEU A 156 -31.57 -17.23 14.15
C LEU A 156 -31.95 -18.07 15.38
N GLY A 157 -31.46 -17.73 16.58
CA GLY A 157 -31.74 -18.46 17.81
C GLY A 157 -30.82 -19.64 18.04
#